data_AF-A0A7C2SBD7-F1
#
_entry.id   AF-A0A7C2SBD7-F1
#
_cell.length_a   1.000
_cell.length_b   1.000
_cell.length_c   1.000
_cell.angle_alpha   90.00
_cell.angle_beta   90.00
_cell.angle_gamma   90.00
#
_symmetry.space_group_name_H-M   'P 1'
#
loop_
_entity.id
_entity.type
_entity.pdbx_description
1 polymer ?
#
loop_
_entity_poly.entity_id
_entity_poly.type
_entity_poly.pdbx_seq_one_letter_code
_entity_poly.pdbx_strand_id
1 'polypeptide(L)'
;MGAEDGGDADPGGIVWDEWVGVWIALAAVPWTDSPLTAWGTEWLWVLAAVGLFRLFDILKPGPIGWCDRHLHGGLGIMLDDIVAGVLVFGLLQLVHFGLGLL
;
A
#
# COMPACT_ATOMS: atom_id res chain seq x y z
N MET A 1 -12.65 -10.47 -37.84
CA MET A 1 -12.70 -11.41 -36.69
C MET A 1 -11.27 -11.54 -36.18
N GLY A 2 -10.99 -10.97 -35.00
CA GLY A 2 -9.65 -11.01 -34.41
C GLY A 2 -9.40 -9.90 -33.39
N ALA A 3 -10.05 -10.03 -32.23
CA ALA A 3 -9.75 -9.42 -30.93
C ALA A 3 -9.71 -7.88 -30.84
N GLU A 4 -10.89 -7.30 -30.65
CA GLU A 4 -11.03 -6.14 -29.77
C GLU A 4 -11.02 -6.65 -28.32
N ASP A 5 -9.84 -7.02 -27.80
CA ASP A 5 -9.71 -7.40 -26.39
C ASP A 5 -9.46 -6.13 -25.56
N GLY A 6 -10.42 -5.20 -25.63
CA GLY A 6 -10.71 -4.28 -24.55
C GLY A 6 -11.40 -5.06 -23.45
N GLY A 7 -10.67 -5.99 -22.84
CA GLY A 7 -11.18 -6.82 -21.75
C GLY A 7 -11.51 -5.91 -20.58
N ASP A 8 -12.81 -5.70 -20.37
CA ASP A 8 -13.39 -5.09 -19.19
C ASP A 8 -12.67 -5.64 -17.96
N ALA A 9 -11.78 -4.83 -17.38
CA ALA A 9 -11.19 -5.15 -16.09
C ALA A 9 -12.36 -5.24 -15.12
N ASP A 10 -12.64 -6.46 -14.67
CA ASP A 10 -13.77 -6.76 -13.81
C ASP A 10 -13.70 -5.80 -12.61
N PRO A 11 -14.71 -4.95 -12.36
CA PRO A 11 -14.61 -3.90 -11.35
C PRO A 11 -14.24 -4.45 -9.97
N GLY A 12 -14.56 -5.72 -9.70
CA GLY A 12 -14.13 -6.41 -8.48
C GLY A 12 -12.62 -6.63 -8.37
N GLY A 13 -11.92 -6.94 -9.47
CA GLY A 13 -10.45 -7.13 -9.46
C GLY A 13 -9.72 -5.86 -9.07
N ILE A 14 -10.10 -4.74 -9.69
CA ILE A 14 -9.55 -3.41 -9.39
C ILE A 14 -9.78 -3.04 -7.91
N VAL A 15 -10.93 -3.39 -7.34
CA VAL A 15 -11.21 -3.13 -5.92
C VAL A 15 -10.30 -3.98 -5.03
N TRP A 16 -10.12 -5.27 -5.35
CA TRP A 16 -9.23 -6.16 -4.60
C TRP A 16 -7.77 -5.69 -4.60
N ASP A 17 -7.32 -5.09 -5.70
CA ASP A 17 -5.96 -4.54 -5.84
C ASP A 17 -5.69 -3.44 -4.79
N GLU A 18 -6.63 -2.49 -4.63
CA GLU A 18 -6.53 -1.44 -3.60
C GLU A 18 -6.53 -2.00 -2.17
N TRP A 19 -7.36 -3.01 -1.90
CA TRP A 19 -7.45 -3.62 -0.57
C TRP A 19 -6.17 -4.35 -0.18
N VAL A 20 -5.52 -5.04 -1.13
CA VAL A 20 -4.26 -5.75 -0.88
C VAL A 20 -3.16 -4.77 -0.51
N GLY A 21 -2.99 -3.69 -1.27
CA GLY A 21 -1.99 -2.65 -0.98
C GLY A 21 -2.18 -2.01 0.40
N VAL A 22 -3.43 -1.67 0.75
CA VAL A 22 -3.78 -1.12 2.07
C VAL A 22 -3.50 -2.12 3.20
N TRP A 23 -3.82 -3.41 3.03
CA TRP A 23 -3.53 -4.41 4.05
C TRP A 23 -2.04 -4.59 4.32
N ILE A 24 -1.22 -4.54 3.26
CA ILE A 24 0.25 -4.57 3.40
C ILE A 24 0.72 -3.35 4.20
N ALA A 25 0.25 -2.15 3.87
CA ALA A 25 0.61 -0.94 4.61
C ALA A 25 0.17 -1.01 6.09
N LEU A 26 -1.03 -1.49 6.36
CA LEU A 26 -1.57 -1.66 7.72
C LEU A 26 -0.84 -2.71 8.53
N ALA A 27 -0.21 -3.70 7.90
CA ALA A 27 0.60 -4.70 8.60
C ALA A 27 1.83 -4.09 9.29
N ALA A 28 2.25 -2.86 8.92
CA ALA A 28 3.32 -2.13 9.60
C ALA A 28 2.87 -1.39 10.85
N VAL A 29 1.57 -1.32 11.14
CA VAL A 29 1.07 -0.68 12.35
C VAL A 29 1.55 -1.49 13.55
N PRO A 30 2.26 -0.87 14.51
CA PRO A 30 2.72 -1.57 15.70
C PRO A 30 1.54 -1.83 16.65
N TRP A 31 1.00 -3.04 16.59
CA TRP A 31 -0.03 -3.49 17.52
C TRP A 31 0.63 -3.81 18.87
N THR A 32 0.54 -2.87 19.80
CA THR A 32 1.13 -3.02 21.13
C THR A 32 0.07 -3.46 22.13
N ASP A 33 0.31 -4.55 22.85
CA ASP A 33 -0.57 -5.06 23.91
C ASP A 33 -0.39 -4.29 25.25
N SER A 34 0.43 -3.24 25.27
CA SER A 34 0.75 -2.50 26.50
C SER A 34 -0.44 -1.64 26.94
N PRO A 35 -0.98 -1.87 28.16
CA PRO A 35 -2.04 -1.04 28.73
C PRO A 35 -1.61 0.41 28.98
N LEU A 36 -0.30 0.71 28.90
CA LEU A 36 0.24 2.07 29.04
C LEU A 36 0.21 2.86 27.72
N THR A 37 0.21 2.21 26.55
CA THR A 37 0.03 2.83 25.23
C THR A 37 -1.37 2.66 24.66
N ALA A 38 -2.22 1.85 25.30
CA ALA A 38 -3.61 1.56 24.94
C ALA A 38 -4.54 2.79 24.76
N TRP A 39 -4.03 4.00 25.01
CA TRP A 39 -4.71 5.28 24.85
C TRP A 39 -4.29 6.02 23.57
N GLY A 40 -4.14 5.31 22.46
CA GLY A 40 -4.44 5.86 21.14
C GLY A 40 -3.30 6.64 20.50
N THR A 41 -2.25 5.93 20.08
CA THR A 41 -1.37 6.41 18.99
C THR A 41 -1.42 5.50 17.77
N GLU A 42 -1.99 4.30 17.89
CA GLU A 42 -2.20 3.31 16.84
C GLU A 42 -3.06 3.90 15.71
N TRP A 43 -4.03 4.74 16.03
CA TRP A 43 -4.84 5.43 15.02
C TRP A 43 -4.00 6.42 14.18
N LEU A 44 -2.96 7.04 14.74
CA LEU A 44 -2.01 7.85 13.96
C LEU A 44 -1.21 6.99 12.99
N TRP A 45 -0.79 5.80 13.42
CA TRP A 45 -0.11 4.83 12.55
C TRP A 45 -1.02 4.32 11.44
N VAL A 46 -2.29 4.03 11.75
CA VAL A 46 -3.30 3.65 10.75
C VAL A 46 -3.55 4.78 9.75
N LEU A 47 -3.73 6.02 10.23
CA LEU A 47 -3.89 7.19 9.35
C LEU A 47 -2.64 7.44 8.51
N ALA A 48 -1.45 7.27 9.08
CA ALA A 48 -0.20 7.38 8.35
C ALA A 48 -0.07 6.27 7.29
N ALA A 49 -0.40 5.02 7.61
CA ALA A 49 -0.38 3.91 6.66
C ALA A 49 -1.32 4.16 5.48
N VAL A 50 -2.58 4.50 5.75
CA VAL A 50 -3.58 4.78 4.70
C VAL A 50 -3.22 6.04 3.91
N GLY A 51 -2.79 7.10 4.59
CA GLY A 51 -2.44 8.37 3.96
C GLY A 51 -1.20 8.28 3.08
N LEU A 52 -0.14 7.62 3.56
CA LEU A 52 1.08 7.39 2.79
C LEU A 52 0.85 6.41 1.65
N PHE A 53 0.03 5.37 1.86
CA PHE A 53 -0.35 4.46 0.78
C PHE A 53 -1.02 5.21 -0.37
N ARG A 54 -2.05 6.01 -0.07
CA ARG A 54 -2.72 6.84 -1.09
C ARG A 54 -1.78 7.85 -1.74
N LEU A 55 -0.85 8.43 -0.98
CA LEU A 55 0.17 9.32 -1.55
C LEU A 55 1.05 8.58 -2.57
N PHE A 56 1.47 7.35 -2.27
CA PHE A 56 2.37 6.57 -3.13
C PHE A 56 1.66 5.97 -4.33
N ASP A 57 0.42 5.52 -4.15
CA ASP A 57 -0.47 5.06 -5.22
C ASP A 57 -0.78 6.19 -6.23
N ILE A 58 -1.08 7.41 -5.76
CA ILE A 58 -1.35 8.55 -6.65
C ILE A 58 -0.08 9.07 -7.34
N LEU A 59 1.03 9.22 -6.59
CA LEU A 59 2.25 9.82 -7.13
C LEU A 59 3.11 8.86 -7.94
N LYS A 60 2.93 7.54 -7.73
CA LYS A 60 3.72 6.45 -8.33
C LYS A 60 5.23 6.75 -8.44
N PRO A 61 5.91 7.16 -7.36
CA PRO A 61 7.33 7.53 -7.44
C PRO A 61 8.21 6.31 -7.74
N GLY A 62 9.24 6.51 -8.56
CA GLY A 62 10.32 5.55 -8.78
C GLY A 62 9.84 4.18 -9.30
N PRO A 63 10.03 3.09 -8.53
CA PRO A 63 9.73 1.73 -8.98
C PRO A 63 8.24 1.49 -9.27
N ILE A 64 7.31 2.17 -8.57
CA ILE A 64 5.87 2.05 -8.82
C ILE A 64 5.56 2.55 -10.23
N GLY A 65 5.99 3.77 -10.57
CA GLY A 65 5.78 4.31 -11.92
C GLY A 65 6.58 3.57 -12.99
N TRP A 66 7.65 2.84 -12.65
CA TRP A 66 8.32 1.97 -13.61
C TRP A 66 7.47 0.73 -13.91
N CYS A 67 6.91 0.07 -12.90
CA CYS A 67 5.99 -1.06 -13.08
C CYS A 67 4.77 -0.67 -13.90
N ASP A 68 4.08 0.42 -13.54
CA ASP A 68 2.94 1.01 -14.27
C ASP A 68 3.20 1.17 -15.78
N ARG A 69 4.40 1.64 -16.14
CA ARG A 69 4.77 1.92 -17.54
C ARG A 69 5.24 0.70 -18.34
N HIS A 70 5.65 -0.38 -17.68
CA HIS A 70 6.23 -1.55 -18.34
C HIS A 70 5.32 -2.79 -18.26
N LEU A 71 4.40 -2.82 -17.32
CA LEU A 71 3.47 -3.93 -17.07
C LEU A 71 2.05 -3.42 -17.32
N HIS A 72 1.45 -3.90 -18.41
CA HIS A 72 0.11 -3.49 -18.81
C HIS A 72 -0.92 -4.59 -18.50
N GLY A 73 -2.14 -4.20 -18.15
CA GLY A 73 -3.24 -5.11 -17.78
C GLY A 73 -3.43 -5.24 -16.25
N GLY A 74 -4.41 -6.03 -15.83
CA GLY A 74 -4.79 -6.14 -14.41
C GLY A 74 -3.67 -6.57 -13.47
N LEU A 75 -2.70 -7.37 -13.95
CA LEU A 75 -1.53 -7.77 -13.16
C LEU A 75 -0.56 -6.61 -12.90
N GLY A 76 -0.46 -5.64 -13.81
CA GLY A 76 0.40 -4.46 -13.64
C GLY A 76 -0.18 -3.52 -12.58
N ILE A 77 -1.50 -3.31 -12.63
CA ILE A 77 -2.24 -2.49 -11.66
C ILE A 77 -2.08 -3.06 -10.25
N MET A 78 -2.34 -4.37 -10.06
CA MET A 78 -2.16 -5.02 -8.75
C MET A 78 -0.72 -4.93 -8.23
N LEU A 79 0.28 -5.06 -9.12
CA LEU A 79 1.67 -5.01 -8.70
C LEU A 79 2.07 -3.60 -8.22
N ASP A 80 1.57 -2.54 -8.85
CA ASP A 80 1.82 -1.17 -8.42
C ASP A 80 1.33 -0.92 -6.99
N ASP A 81 0.11 -1.36 -6.67
CA ASP A 81 -0.48 -1.27 -5.33
C ASP A 81 0.30 -2.07 -4.29
N ILE A 82 0.75 -3.28 -4.65
CA ILE A 82 1.60 -4.10 -3.79
C ILE A 82 2.93 -3.37 -3.51
N VAL A 83 3.57 -2.81 -4.53
CA VAL A 83 4.84 -2.08 -4.37
C VAL A 83 4.65 -0.83 -3.50
N ALA A 84 3.56 -0.09 -3.70
CA ALA A 84 3.20 1.05 -2.85
C ALA A 84 3.00 0.61 -1.38
N GLY A 85 2.24 -0.46 -1.14
CA GLY A 85 2.02 -1.03 0.18
C GLY A 85 3.32 -1.45 0.88
N VAL A 86 4.23 -2.14 0.17
CA VAL A 86 5.54 -2.57 0.71
C VAL A 86 6.43 -1.38 1.05
N LEU A 87 6.46 -0.35 0.22
CA LEU A 87 7.26 0.86 0.49
C LEU A 87 6.76 1.59 1.74
N VAL A 88 5.45 1.72 1.90
CA VAL A 88 4.85 2.31 3.11
C VAL A 88 5.13 1.45 4.33
N PHE A 89 5.00 0.13 4.20
CA PHE A 89 5.33 -0.80 5.29
C PHE A 89 6.77 -0.60 5.79
N GLY A 90 7.73 -0.60 4.85
CA GLY A 90 9.15 -0.40 5.18
C GLY A 90 9.41 0.96 5.82
N LEU A 91 8.79 2.02 5.30
CA LEU A 91 8.92 3.37 5.85
C LEU A 91 8.40 3.47 7.28
N LEU A 92 7.21 2.94 7.55
CA LEU A 92 6.63 2.95 8.89
C LEU A 92 7.46 2.12 9.88
N GLN A 93 7.96 0.96 9.45
CA GLN A 93 8.84 0.14 10.29
C GLN A 93 10.18 0.83 10.61
N LEU A 94 10.75 1.57 9.65
CA LEU A 94 11.95 2.37 9.89
C LEU A 94 11.68 3.49 10.89
N VAL A 95 10.55 4.19 10.78
CA VAL A 95 10.15 5.23 11.74
C VAL A 95 9.92 4.60 13.12
N HIS A 96 9.20 3.48 13.20
CA HIS A 96 8.95 2.79 14.46
C HIS A 96 10.24 2.35 15.14
N PHE A 97 11.15 1.72 14.39
CA PHE A 97 12.44 1.29 14.92
C PHE A 97 13.33 2.48 15.32
N GLY A 98 13.35 3.56 14.53
CA GLY A 98 14.08 4.78 14.87
C GLY A 98 13.56 5.48 16.12
N LEU A 99 12.24 5.56 16.29
CA LEU A 99 11.59 6.09 17.50
C LEU A 99 11.85 5.19 18.73
N GLY A 100 11.94 3.87 18.55
CA GLY A 100 12.24 2.92 19.63
C GLY A 100 13.72 2.83 20.01
N LEU A 101 14.62 3.40 19.21
CA LEU A 101 16.05 3.50 19.49
C LEU A 101 16.47 4.81 20.17
N LEU A 102 15.57 5.80 20.26
CA LEU A 102 15.75 7.08 20.96
C LEU A 102 15.24 6.99 22.41
#